data_AF-A0A6L5YTY1-F1
#
_entry.id   AF-A0A6L5YTY1-F1
#
_cell.length_a   1.000
_cell.length_b   1.000
_cell.length_c   1.000
_cell.angle_alpha   90.00
_cell.angle_beta   90.00
_cell.angle_gamma   90.00
#
_symmetry.space_group_name_H-M   'P 1'
#
loop_
_entity.id
_entity.type
_entity.pdbx_description
1 polymer ?
#
loop_
_entity_poly.entity_id
_entity_poly.type
_entity_poly.pdbx_seq_one_letter_code
_entity_poly.pdbx_strand_id
1 'polypeptide(L)'
;MEWTFTIKQKVAGYELTASTVVVGKDILLLLQGGDMPHLGCVVQAIPRESLSGDGSMSATSSVLNLIGHKDEYLCRKLVDAVEKIATEIVERLV
;
A
#
# COMPACT_ATOMS: atom_id res chain seq x y z
N MET A 1 -5.66 13.73 10.87
CA MET A 1 -6.03 12.34 10.58
C MET A 1 -5.28 11.46 11.56
N GLU A 2 -5.96 10.54 12.23
CA GLU A 2 -5.32 9.59 13.16
C GLU A 2 -5.05 8.28 12.43
N TRP A 3 -3.85 7.72 12.61
CA TRP A 3 -3.47 6.46 11.98
C TRP A 3 -4.07 5.28 12.73
N THR A 4 -4.73 4.36 12.04
CA THR A 4 -5.33 3.16 12.64
C THR A 4 -4.25 2.19 13.09
N PHE A 5 -3.21 1.97 12.27
CA PHE A 5 -2.03 1.22 12.67
C PHE A 5 -0.77 1.91 12.16
N THR A 6 0.32 1.75 12.91
CA THR A 6 1.66 2.18 12.50
C THR A 6 2.67 1.13 12.92
N ILE A 7 3.50 0.70 11.98
CA ILE A 7 4.59 -0.24 12.20
C ILE A 7 5.88 0.43 11.76
N LYS A 8 6.93 0.28 12.58
CA LYS A 8 8.28 0.74 12.27
C LYS A 8 9.21 -0.44 12.14
N GLN A 9 10.07 -0.42 11.12
CA GLN A 9 11.04 -1.48 10.91
C GLN A 9 12.33 -0.93 10.31
N LYS A 10 13.46 -1.48 10.74
CA LYS A 10 14.77 -1.18 10.14
C LYS A 10 15.03 -2.15 9.00
N VAL A 11 15.19 -1.64 7.78
CA VAL A 11 15.44 -2.43 6.57
C VAL A 11 16.67 -1.87 5.87
N ALA A 12 17.67 -2.72 5.60
CA ALA A 12 18.92 -2.32 4.96
C ALA A 12 19.62 -1.11 5.61
N GLY A 13 19.47 -0.94 6.93
CA GLY A 13 20.06 0.17 7.68
C GLY A 13 19.16 1.42 7.81
N TYR A 14 18.08 1.51 7.03
CA TYR A 14 17.13 2.62 7.06
C TYR A 14 15.91 2.31 7.93
N GLU A 15 15.43 3.28 8.69
CA GLU A 15 14.15 3.16 9.39
C GLU A 15 13.01 3.47 8.41
N LEU A 16 12.12 2.51 8.23
CA LEU A 16 10.89 2.63 7.47
C LEU A 16 9.69 2.59 8.41
N THR A 17 8.70 3.41 8.14
CA THR A 17 7.42 3.45 8.84
C THR A 17 6.30 3.19 7.85
N ALA A 18 5.49 2.17 8.11
CA ALA A 18 4.25 1.91 7.41
C ALA A 18 3.08 2.29 8.30
N SER A 19 2.22 3.18 7.83
CA SER A 19 1.01 3.62 8.53
C SER A 19 -0.20 3.39 7.65
N THR A 20 -1.33 3.06 8.27
CA THR A 20 -2.59 2.85 7.55
C THR A 20 -3.75 3.54 8.25
N VAL A 21 -4.73 3.95 7.46
CA VAL A 21 -5.99 4.50 7.95
C VAL A 21 -7.11 4.17 6.97
N VAL A 22 -8.30 3.95 7.52
CA VAL A 22 -9.50 3.72 6.72
C VAL A 22 -10.13 5.06 6.33
N VAL A 23 -10.44 5.21 5.04
CA VAL A 23 -11.08 6.40 4.47
C VAL A 23 -12.35 5.96 3.76
N GLY A 24 -13.49 6.04 4.46
CA GLY A 24 -14.74 5.50 3.93
C GLY A 24 -14.63 3.98 3.73
N LYS A 25 -14.63 3.51 2.49
CA LYS A 25 -14.42 2.09 2.12
C LYS A 25 -13.00 1.79 1.62
N ASP A 26 -12.15 2.80 1.60
CA ASP A 26 -10.79 2.70 1.10
C ASP A 26 -9.79 2.55 2.24
N ILE A 27 -8.63 1.99 1.92
CA ILE A 27 -7.48 1.91 2.83
C ILE A 27 -6.38 2.80 2.27
N LEU A 28 -5.98 3.80 3.05
CA LEU A 28 -4.81 4.61 2.75
C LEU A 28 -3.59 4.02 3.46
N LEU A 29 -2.61 3.56 2.68
CA LEU A 29 -1.32 3.09 3.16
C LEU A 29 -0.24 4.11 2.85
N LEU A 30 0.49 4.53 3.87
CA LEU A 30 1.67 5.38 3.74
C LEU A 30 2.90 4.60 4.17
N LEU A 31 3.81 4.37 3.23
CA LEU A 31 5.16 3.92 3.54
C LEU A 31 6.11 5.12 3.42
N GLN A 32 6.84 5.42 4.48
CA GLN A 32 7.77 6.54 4.55
C GLN A 32 9.05 6.14 5.29
N GLY A 33 10.11 6.90 5.09
CA GLY A 33 11.40 6.67 5.72
C GLY A 33 12.51 7.38 4.97
N GLY A 34 13.76 7.04 5.31
CA GLY A 34 14.93 7.72 4.77
C GLY A 34 15.13 9.12 5.35
N ASP A 35 16.14 9.81 4.84
CA ASP A 35 16.65 11.05 5.45
C ASP A 35 15.91 12.32 4.96
N MET A 36 15.20 12.22 3.84
CA MET A 36 14.46 13.33 3.23
C MET A 36 13.05 12.87 2.84
N PRO A 37 12.03 13.03 3.70
CA PRO A 37 10.67 12.61 3.39
C PRO A 37 10.07 13.36 2.20
N HIS A 38 9.53 12.63 1.22
CA HIS A 38 8.80 13.17 0.07
C HIS A 38 7.89 12.08 -0.53
N LEU A 39 6.99 12.46 -1.44
CA LEU A 39 6.15 11.52 -2.18
C LEU A 39 6.89 11.04 -3.45
N GLY A 40 7.61 9.93 -3.34
CA GLY A 40 8.33 9.33 -4.46
C GLY A 40 7.45 8.52 -5.41
N CYS A 41 6.34 7.97 -4.91
CA CYS A 41 5.38 7.17 -5.67
C CYS A 41 4.01 7.19 -5.01
N VAL A 42 2.96 7.20 -5.82
CA VAL A 42 1.59 6.96 -5.40
C VAL A 42 1.00 5.84 -6.26
N VAL A 43 0.43 4.83 -5.62
CA VAL A 43 -0.31 3.76 -6.29
C VAL A 43 -1.73 3.75 -5.76
N GLN A 44 -2.68 3.87 -6.69
CA GLN A 44 -4.09 3.58 -6.41
C GLN A 44 -4.39 2.20 -6.98
N ALA A 45 -4.97 1.31 -6.17
CA ALA A 45 -5.30 -0.04 -6.60
C ALA A 45 -6.75 -0.39 -6.26
N ILE A 46 -7.37 -1.17 -7.13
CA ILE A 46 -8.72 -1.71 -6.94
C ILE A 46 -8.64 -3.24 -7.02
N PRO A 47 -8.92 -3.97 -5.92
CA PRO A 47 -8.92 -5.42 -5.91
C PRO A 47 -10.00 -5.99 -6.84
N ARG A 48 -9.68 -7.10 -7.50
CA ARG A 48 -10.60 -7.87 -8.35
C ARG A 48 -10.09 -9.30 -8.53
N GLU A 49 -10.94 -10.19 -9.06
CA GLU A 49 -10.48 -11.51 -9.51
C GLU A 49 -9.44 -11.38 -10.63
N SER A 50 -8.47 -12.29 -10.65
CA SER A 50 -7.39 -12.34 -11.63
C SER A 50 -7.90 -12.56 -13.06
N LEU A 51 -7.23 -11.96 -14.04
CA LEU A 51 -7.54 -12.21 -15.47
C LEU A 51 -7.09 -13.59 -15.96
N SER A 52 -6.24 -14.28 -15.19
CA SER A 52 -5.88 -15.67 -15.50
C SER A 52 -7.06 -16.63 -15.34
N GLY A 53 -8.10 -16.24 -14.60
CA GLY A 53 -9.28 -17.08 -14.34
C GLY A 53 -9.02 -18.23 -13.36
N ASP A 54 -7.91 -18.22 -12.64
CA ASP A 54 -7.54 -19.24 -11.65
C ASP A 54 -8.23 -19.06 -10.27
N GLY A 55 -9.14 -18.10 -10.16
CA GLY A 55 -9.85 -17.75 -8.93
C GLY A 55 -9.00 -16.99 -7.91
N SER A 56 -7.75 -16.62 -8.24
CA SER A 56 -6.93 -15.78 -7.37
C SER A 56 -7.39 -14.32 -7.41
N MET A 57 -7.16 -13.59 -6.32
CA MET A 57 -7.34 -12.14 -6.27
C MET A 57 -6.09 -11.42 -6.80
N SER A 58 -6.32 -10.31 -7.48
CA SER A 58 -5.31 -9.39 -8.00
C SER A 58 -5.90 -7.96 -7.98
N ALA A 59 -5.28 -7.03 -8.69
CA ALA A 59 -5.85 -5.70 -8.89
C ALA A 59 -5.47 -5.04 -10.18
N THR A 60 -6.27 -4.02 -10.46
CA THR A 60 -5.93 -2.96 -11.39
C THR A 60 -5.26 -1.83 -10.60
N SER A 61 -4.04 -1.45 -10.98
CA SER A 61 -3.27 -0.39 -10.33
C SER A 61 -3.00 0.78 -11.28
N SER A 62 -3.19 2.00 -10.80
CA SER A 62 -2.73 3.24 -11.44
C SER A 62 -1.53 3.78 -10.68
N VAL A 63 -0.42 4.02 -11.37
CA VAL A 63 0.86 4.41 -10.76
C VAL A 63 1.23 5.82 -11.18
N LEU A 64 1.55 6.66 -10.20
CA LEU A 64 2.16 7.97 -10.41
C LEU A 64 3.52 8.01 -9.71
N ASN A 65 4.59 7.83 -10.48
CA ASN A 65 5.97 7.89 -9.98
C ASN A 65 6.53 9.31 -10.12
N LEU A 66 7.24 9.77 -9.08
CA LEU A 66 8.11 10.93 -9.19
C LEU A 66 9.36 10.57 -10.00
N ILE A 67 9.83 11.50 -10.82
CA ILE A 67 10.98 11.27 -11.71
C ILE A 67 12.22 10.88 -10.88
N GLY A 68 12.88 9.78 -11.25
CA GLY A 68 14.08 9.27 -10.57
C GLY A 68 13.81 8.34 -9.39
N HIS A 69 12.55 8.17 -8.97
CA HIS A 69 12.16 7.28 -7.88
C HIS A 69 11.89 5.85 -8.36
N LYS A 70 12.18 4.87 -7.49
CA LYS A 70 12.03 3.42 -7.76
C LYS A 70 11.02 2.75 -6.83
N ASP A 71 10.16 3.56 -6.22
CA ASP A 71 9.30 3.14 -5.11
C ASP A 71 8.08 2.33 -5.59
N GLU A 72 7.75 2.40 -6.89
CA GLU A 72 6.65 1.63 -7.51
C GLU A 72 6.67 0.15 -7.14
N TYR A 73 7.83 -0.50 -7.23
CA TYR A 73 7.94 -1.93 -6.96
C TYR A 73 7.47 -2.25 -5.54
N LEU A 74 7.87 -1.44 -4.57
CA LEU A 74 7.52 -1.61 -3.18
C LEU A 74 6.04 -1.30 -2.93
N CYS A 75 5.51 -0.23 -3.52
CA CYS A 75 4.09 0.12 -3.43
C CYS A 75 3.20 -0.98 -4.03
N ARG A 76 3.57 -1.54 -5.18
CA ARG A 76 2.83 -2.66 -5.79
C ARG A 76 2.86 -3.93 -4.93
N LYS A 77 3.97 -4.20 -4.24
CA LYS A 77 4.05 -5.33 -3.30
C LYS A 77 3.18 -5.15 -2.07
N LEU A 78 3.07 -3.92 -1.55
CA LEU A 78 2.14 -3.62 -0.45
C LEU A 78 0.69 -3.79 -0.90
N VAL A 79 0.39 -3.33 -2.10
CA VAL A 79 -0.91 -3.49 -2.76
C VAL A 79 -1.26 -4.98 -2.90
N ASP A 80 -0.38 -5.80 -3.50
CA ASP A 80 -0.56 -7.26 -3.60
C ASP A 80 -0.81 -7.94 -2.24
N ALA A 81 -0.17 -7.45 -1.17
CA ALA A 81 -0.32 -8.01 0.17
C ALA A 81 -1.66 -7.65 0.82
N VAL A 82 -2.14 -6.43 0.59
CA VAL A 82 -3.37 -5.91 1.19
C VAL A 82 -4.59 -6.44 0.45
N GLU A 83 -4.54 -6.60 -0.86
CA GLU A 83 -5.69 -7.04 -1.67
C GLU A 83 -6.26 -8.39 -1.28
N LYS A 84 -5.41 -9.30 -0.82
CA LYS A 84 -5.83 -10.63 -0.37
C LYS A 84 -6.70 -10.58 0.88
N ILE A 85 -6.62 -9.49 1.64
CA ILE A 85 -7.25 -9.33 2.95
C ILE A 85 -8.07 -8.03 3.05
N ALA A 86 -8.14 -7.23 1.97
CA ALA A 86 -8.71 -5.89 1.99
C ALA A 86 -10.19 -5.90 2.41
N THR A 87 -10.97 -6.86 1.89
CA THR A 87 -12.38 -7.04 2.25
C THR A 87 -12.54 -7.33 3.75
N GLU A 88 -11.73 -8.23 4.30
CA GLU A 88 -11.77 -8.57 5.73
C GLU A 88 -11.30 -7.41 6.62
N ILE A 89 -10.35 -6.61 6.16
CA ILE A 89 -9.83 -5.45 6.91
C ILE A 89 -10.91 -4.37 7.01
N VAL A 90 -11.57 -4.03 5.90
CA VAL A 90 -12.60 -2.97 5.91
C VAL A 90 -13.76 -3.36 6.82
N GLU A 91 -14.17 -4.63 6.83
CA GLU A 91 -15.24 -5.13 7.72
C GLU A 91 -14.85 -5.18 9.20
N ARG A 92 -13.56 -5.30 9.53
CA ARG A 92 -13.09 -5.35 10.94
C ARG A 92 -12.75 -3.98 11.52
N LEU A 93 -12.49 -2.98 10.68
CA LEU A 93 -12.08 -1.63 11.09
C LEU A 93 -13.21 -0.61 11.06
N VAL A 94 -14.38 -0.99 10.54
CA VAL A 94 -15.63 -0.20 10.52
C VAL A 94 -16.67 -0.89 11.39
#